data_AF-A0A951N3Q4-F1
#
_entry.id   AF-A0A951N3Q4-F1
#
_cell.length_a   1.000
_cell.length_b   1.000
_cell.length_c   1.000
_cell.angle_alpha   90.00
_cell.angle_beta   90.00
_cell.angle_gamma   90.00
#
_symmetry.space_group_name_H-M   'P 1'
#
loop_
_entity.id
_entity.type
_entity.pdbx_description
1 polymer ?
#
loop_
_entity_poly.entity_id
_entity_poly.type
_entity_poly.pdbx_seq_one_letter_code
_entity_poly.pdbx_strand_id
1 'polypeptide(L)'
;MTRALLWFGVVSGLLFCVVCAYYALVDWGALRRAYAVFSASQNGDLKTVFVAEARQNIHRINLFADVVWALLSAILAVVSALGLAILRRLDERK
;
A
#
# COMPACT_ATOMS: atom_id res chain seq x y z
N MET A 1 -15.60 -2.71 25.50
CA MET A 1 -14.23 -2.95 24.97
C MET A 1 -14.25 -3.33 23.48
N THR A 2 -14.98 -4.38 23.07
CA THR A 2 -15.03 -4.86 21.67
C THR A 2 -15.43 -3.81 20.64
N ARG A 3 -16.46 -2.99 20.92
CA ARG A 3 -16.87 -1.88 20.04
C ARG A 3 -15.73 -0.88 19.78
N ALA A 4 -14.98 -0.53 20.82
CA ALA A 4 -13.86 0.41 20.71
C ALA A 4 -12.73 -0.16 19.85
N LEU A 5 -12.42 -1.45 20.01
CA LEU A 5 -11.42 -2.15 19.18
C LEU A 5 -11.83 -2.17 17.70
N LEU A 6 -13.10 -2.43 17.40
CA LEU A 6 -13.59 -2.44 16.03
C LEU A 6 -13.59 -1.03 15.41
N TRP A 7 -13.99 -0.01 16.16
CA TRP A 7 -13.88 1.38 15.69
C TRP A 7 -12.43 1.78 15.44
N PHE A 8 -11.52 1.41 16.33
CA PHE A 8 -10.09 1.60 16.12
C PHE A 8 -9.61 0.92 14.84
N GLY A 9 -10.03 -0.33 14.58
CA GLY A 9 -9.69 -1.06 13.36
C GLY A 9 -10.21 -0.38 12.08
N VAL A 10 -11.44 0.16 12.10
CA VAL A 10 -11.98 0.94 10.98
C VAL A 10 -11.16 2.20 10.74
N VAL A 11 -10.96 3.02 11.77
CA VAL A 11 -10.29 4.32 11.64
C VAL A 11 -8.83 4.15 11.26
N SER A 12 -8.10 3.27 11.97
CA SER A 12 -6.69 3.00 11.66
C SER A 12 -6.52 2.36 10.27
N GLY A 13 -7.37 1.40 9.90
CA GLY A 13 -7.33 0.78 8.57
C GLY A 13 -7.55 1.78 7.44
N LEU A 14 -8.52 2.70 7.57
CA LEU A 14 -8.75 3.75 6.57
C LEU A 14 -7.58 4.73 6.50
N LEU A 15 -7.07 5.18 7.65
CA LEU A 15 -5.94 6.12 7.69
C LEU A 15 -4.69 5.52 7.03
N PHE A 16 -4.30 4.31 7.42
CA PHE A 16 -3.13 3.64 6.84
C PHE A 16 -3.35 3.29 5.36
N CYS A 17 -4.57 2.92 4.96
CA CYS A 17 -4.88 2.71 3.55
C CYS A 17 -4.61 3.97 2.72
N VAL A 18 -5.05 5.14 3.18
CA VAL A 18 -4.83 6.41 2.49
C VAL A 18 -3.35 6.77 2.47
N VAL A 19 -2.64 6.63 3.59
CA VAL A 19 -1.20 6.93 3.67
C VAL A 19 -0.41 6.03 2.72
N CYS A 20 -0.62 4.72 2.73
CA CYS A 20 0.07 3.79 1.86
C CYS A 20 -0.30 4.00 0.38
N ALA A 21 -1.57 4.27 0.08
CA ALA A 21 -1.99 4.59 -1.29
C ALA A 21 -1.33 5.88 -1.80
N TYR A 22 -1.16 6.89 -0.94
CA TYR A 22 -0.44 8.11 -1.28
C TYR A 22 1.04 7.82 -1.61
N TYR A 23 1.74 7.05 -0.76
CA TYR A 23 3.14 6.70 -1.02
C TYR A 23 3.31 5.80 -2.24
N ALA A 24 2.37 4.89 -2.51
CA ALA A 24 2.34 4.14 -3.77
C ALA A 24 2.31 5.06 -5.00
N LEU A 25 1.56 6.17 -4.96
CA LEU A 25 1.56 7.13 -6.07
C LEU A 25 2.90 7.86 -6.22
N VAL A 26 3.54 8.20 -5.10
CA VAL A 26 4.88 8.82 -5.09
C VAL A 26 5.91 7.86 -5.68
N ASP A 27 5.95 6.61 -5.22
CA ASP A 27 6.88 5.59 -5.69
C ASP A 27 6.60 5.14 -7.11
N TRP A 28 5.35 5.17 -7.58
CA TRP A 28 5.03 5.01 -8.99
C TRP A 28 5.67 6.10 -9.85
N GLY A 29 5.67 7.35 -9.37
CA GLY A 29 6.38 8.45 -10.01
C GLY A 29 7.89 8.21 -10.08
N ALA A 30 8.49 7.74 -9.00
CA ALA A 30 9.92 7.43 -8.94
C ALA A 30 10.30 6.25 -9.84
N LEU A 31 9.51 5.18 -9.84
CA LEU A 31 9.69 4.01 -10.69
C LEU A 31 9.67 4.38 -12.17
N ARG A 32 8.71 5.20 -12.61
CA ARG A 32 8.65 5.65 -14.02
C ARG A 32 9.91 6.41 -14.44
N ARG A 33 10.44 7.29 -13.58
CA ARG A 33 11.70 8.00 -13.85
C ARG A 33 12.89 7.05 -13.91
N ALA A 34 12.99 6.13 -12.95
CA ALA A 34 14.07 5.14 -12.93
C ALA A 34 14.02 4.21 -14.14
N TYR A 35 12.82 3.81 -14.56
CA TYR A 35 12.61 3.01 -15.76
C TYR A 35 13.05 3.75 -17.03
N ALA A 36 12.69 5.03 -17.18
CA ALA A 36 13.15 5.83 -18.31
C ALA A 36 14.69 5.93 -18.39
N VAL A 37 15.37 6.08 -17.24
CA VAL A 37 16.83 6.06 -17.17
C VAL A 37 17.40 4.70 -17.56
N PHE A 38 16.80 3.60 -17.09
CA PHE A 38 17.19 2.25 -17.46
C PHE A 38 17.05 2.01 -18.98
N SER A 39 15.91 2.38 -19.57
CA SER A 39 15.67 2.26 -21.01
C SER A 39 16.69 3.05 -21.83
N ALA A 40 17.05 4.27 -21.41
CA ALA A 40 18.07 5.07 -22.09
C ALA A 40 19.48 4.49 -21.93
N SER A 41 19.75 3.74 -20.86
CA SER A 41 21.06 3.15 -20.57
C SER A 41 21.35 1.84 -21.30
N GLN A 42 20.38 1.23 -22.01
CA GLN A 42 20.53 -0.12 -22.57
C GLN A 42 21.67 -0.28 -23.59
N ASN A 43 22.13 0.81 -24.21
CA ASN A 43 23.27 0.82 -25.13
C ASN A 43 24.58 1.31 -24.46
N GLY A 44 24.57 1.54 -23.15
CA GLY A 44 25.72 2.00 -22.37
C GLY A 44 26.64 0.87 -21.89
N ASP A 45 27.67 1.24 -21.14
CA ASP A 45 28.57 0.27 -20.49
C ASP A 45 27.80 -0.65 -19.53
N LEU A 46 28.23 -1.91 -19.39
CA LEU A 46 27.54 -2.93 -18.59
C LEU A 46 27.34 -2.48 -17.13
N LYS A 47 28.30 -1.74 -16.58
CA LYS A 47 28.18 -1.16 -15.23
C LYS A 47 27.02 -0.16 -15.14
N THR A 48 26.80 0.64 -16.18
CA THR A 48 25.73 1.65 -16.21
C THR A 48 24.35 0.99 -16.29
N VAL A 49 24.21 -0.05 -17.12
CA VAL A 49 22.99 -0.85 -17.23
C VAL A 49 22.66 -1.52 -15.89
N PHE A 50 23.65 -2.16 -15.27
CA PHE A 50 23.46 -2.87 -14.00
C PHE A 50 23.03 -1.93 -12.86
N VAL A 51 23.65 -0.75 -12.75
CA VAL A 51 23.28 0.25 -11.73
C VAL A 51 21.87 0.79 -11.99
N ALA A 52 21.50 1.05 -13.25
CA ALA A 52 20.17 1.54 -13.60
C ALA A 52 19.08 0.48 -13.33
N GLU A 53 19.36 -0.79 -13.61
CA GLU A 53 18.48 -1.91 -13.27
C GLU A 53 18.28 -2.04 -11.75
N ALA A 54 19.35 -1.99 -10.96
CA ALA A 54 19.25 -2.05 -9.50
C ALA A 54 18.36 -0.92 -8.95
N ARG A 55 18.51 0.31 -9.48
CA ARG A 55 17.67 1.46 -9.09
C ARG A 55 16.20 1.26 -9.42
N GLN A 56 15.85 0.76 -10.60
CA GLN A 56 14.45 0.51 -10.95
C GLN A 56 13.84 -0.55 -10.03
N ASN A 57 14.60 -1.59 -9.69
CA ASN A 57 14.12 -2.70 -8.88
C ASN A 57 13.82 -2.26 -7.44
N ILE A 58 14.62 -1.36 -6.87
CA ILE A 58 14.35 -0.76 -5.56
C ILE A 58 12.98 -0.06 -5.56
N HIS A 59 12.72 0.81 -6.55
CA HIS A 59 11.43 1.50 -6.64
C HIS A 59 10.26 0.55 -6.90
N ARG A 60 10.48 -0.54 -7.63
CA ARG A 60 9.46 -1.56 -7.89
C ARG A 60 9.07 -2.31 -6.61
N ILE A 61 10.05 -2.63 -5.76
CA ILE A 61 9.82 -3.30 -4.47
C ILE A 61 9.08 -2.36 -3.51
N ASN A 62 9.49 -1.09 -3.42
CA ASN A 62 8.82 -0.15 -2.53
C ASN A 62 7.36 0.09 -2.94
N LEU A 63 7.13 0.33 -4.24
CA LEU A 63 5.77 0.46 -4.77
C LEU A 63 4.91 -0.77 -4.48
N PHE A 64 5.47 -1.97 -4.67
CA PHE A 64 4.77 -3.21 -4.34
C PHE A 64 4.40 -3.27 -2.86
N ALA A 65 5.35 -2.95 -1.97
CA ALA A 65 5.10 -2.92 -0.54
C ALA A 65 3.99 -1.94 -0.17
N ASP A 66 4.01 -0.71 -0.69
CA ASP A 66 3.00 0.30 -0.40
C ASP A 66 1.60 -0.12 -0.86
N VAL A 67 1.49 -0.72 -2.05
CA VAL A 67 0.21 -1.24 -2.55
C VAL A 67 -0.30 -2.38 -1.68
N VAL A 68 0.58 -3.30 -1.27
CA VAL A 68 0.20 -4.41 -0.37
C VAL A 68 -0.25 -3.88 0.98
N TRP A 69 0.46 -2.91 1.57
CA TRP A 69 0.08 -2.29 2.83
C TRP A 69 -1.25 -1.55 2.74
N ALA A 70 -1.52 -0.85 1.63
CA ALA A 70 -2.80 -0.20 1.40
C ALA A 70 -3.94 -1.22 1.37
N LEU A 71 -3.77 -2.33 0.64
CA LEU A 71 -4.77 -3.41 0.55
C LEU A 71 -5.03 -4.08 1.91
N LEU A 72 -3.98 -4.41 2.67
CA LEU A 72 -4.13 -4.99 4.01
C LEU A 72 -4.87 -4.05 4.96
N SER A 73 -4.59 -2.74 4.87
CA SER A 73 -5.26 -1.72 5.67
C SER A 73 -6.73 -1.57 5.29
N ALA A 74 -7.05 -1.65 3.99
CA ALA A 74 -8.44 -1.67 3.52
C ALA A 74 -9.20 -2.91 4.02
N ILE A 75 -8.57 -4.09 3.98
CA ILE A 75 -9.15 -5.34 4.50
C ILE A 75 -9.44 -5.20 6.01
N LEU A 76 -8.49 -4.67 6.78
CA LEU A 76 -8.68 -4.42 8.22
C LEU A 76 -9.89 -3.51 8.47
N ALA A 77 -10.02 -2.42 7.71
CA ALA A 77 -11.14 -1.50 7.85
C ALA A 77 -12.49 -2.17 7.54
N VAL A 78 -12.57 -2.93 6.43
CA VAL A 78 -13.79 -3.63 6.01
C VAL A 78 -14.20 -4.69 7.02
N VAL A 79 -13.26 -5.54 7.45
CA VAL A 79 -13.54 -6.60 8.45
C VAL A 79 -14.01 -5.99 9.77
N SER A 80 -13.39 -4.90 10.22
CA SER A 80 -13.78 -4.21 11.44
C SER A 80 -15.19 -3.58 11.33
N ALA A 81 -15.51 -2.98 10.18
CA ALA A 81 -16.83 -2.41 9.91
C ALA A 81 -17.93 -3.50 9.84
N LEU A 82 -17.63 -4.64 9.22
CA LEU A 82 -18.52 -5.80 9.23
C LEU A 82 -18.75 -6.31 10.65
N GLY A 83 -17.71 -6.37 11.48
CA GLY A 83 -17.82 -6.71 12.90
C GLY A 83 -18.75 -5.77 13.67
N LEU A 84 -18.67 -4.45 13.42
CA LEU A 84 -19.59 -3.46 14.01
C LEU A 84 -21.04 -3.70 13.58
N ALA A 85 -21.27 -3.96 12.29
CA ALA A 85 -22.59 -4.21 11.74
C ALA A 85 -23.24 -5.48 12.34
N ILE A 86 -22.47 -6.55 12.50
CA ILE A 86 -22.93 -7.80 13.13
C ILE A 86 -23.26 -7.54 14.59
N LEU A 87 -22.38 -6.86 15.33
CA LEU A 87 -22.60 -6.59 16.76
C LEU A 87 -23.87 -5.75 16.99
N ARG A 88 -24.10 -4.72 16.16
CA ARG A 88 -25.32 -3.91 16.20
C ARG A 88 -26.58 -4.76 16.04
N ARG A 89 -26.60 -5.68 15.06
CA ARG A 89 -27.74 -6.59 14.83
C ARG A 89 -27.97 -7.58 15.97
N LEU A 90 -26.91 -7.96 16.69
CA LEU A 90 -27.05 -8.83 17.86
C LEU A 90 -27.64 -8.10 19.06
N ASP A 91 -27.29 -6.83 19.24
CA ASP A 91 -27.85 -6.00 20.30
C ASP A 91 -29.33 -5.66 20.05
N GLU A 92 -29.75 -5.49 18.78
CA GLU A 92 -31.16 -5.29 18.41
C GLU A 92 -32.04 -6.54 18.62
N ARG A 93 -31.44 -7.72 18.81
CA ARG A 93 -32.14 -8.99 19.04
C ARG A 93 -32.19 -9.43 20.51
N LYS A 94 -31.57 -8.67 21.41
CA LYS A 94 -31.60 -8.91 22.86
C LYS A 94 -32.61 -7.99 23.52
#